data_AF-A0A559QVB5-F1
#
_entry.id   AF-A0A559QVB5-F1
#
_cell.length_a   1.000
_cell.length_b   1.000
_cell.length_c   1.000
_cell.angle_alpha   90.00
_cell.angle_beta   90.00
_cell.angle_gamma   90.00
#
_symmetry.space_group_name_H-M   'P 1'
#
loop_
_entity.id
_entity.type
_entity.pdbx_description
1 polymer ?
#
loop_
_entity_poly.entity_id
_entity_poly.type
_entity_poly.pdbx_seq_one_letter_code
_entity_poly.pdbx_strand_id
1 'polypeptide(L)'
;MKMLVAYVFFSLLCISTNALAQSSVPTVDNLDGHEFVYPGARVHYVDSTIVNERYELRVALPGNYEQNPDADFPVIYVLDGQWDFTVAADIKGKLVYDGMIPPVIVVAITWAGEGVNYDLKRQRDFLPVQHEQIPGSGGAANFLAALEQEIIPFTEMLYRANGERTLMGSSFGGVFTTYAMLAKPGLFNGYVAMAAPYDVASDYFQTRIAELAGTRELNNTRLYLGVGSYDLNRTQVVEMAMQLRWAHLKGLHAKKQVLPGLGHAGATPVGYTHGYQYVFKRPKLKLPMAVLEQYVGSYQIAPEYPNIDISAGLFKLQLTQQGETIDFYAQSETEFYALGIDIQLKFVAGENGAMTMLITQSGNTFPFVRL
;
A
#
# COMPACT_ATOMS: atom_id res chain seq x y z
N MET A 1 -10.47 22.66 7.50
CA MET A 1 -11.70 23.16 6.87
C MET A 1 -12.12 22.36 5.62
N LYS A 2 -11.77 21.06 5.56
CA LYS A 2 -12.34 20.02 4.66
C LYS A 2 -13.01 18.88 5.45
N MET A 3 -12.99 19.00 6.78
CA MET A 3 -13.52 18.01 7.74
C MET A 3 -15.04 18.17 7.99
N LEU A 4 -15.66 19.26 7.51
CA LEU A 4 -17.07 19.52 7.81
C LEU A 4 -18.02 18.68 6.93
N VAL A 5 -17.61 18.27 5.73
CA VAL A 5 -18.45 17.45 4.83
C VAL A 5 -18.61 16.01 5.33
N ALA A 6 -17.60 15.48 6.04
CA ALA A 6 -17.73 14.17 6.69
C ALA A 6 -18.71 14.19 7.89
N TYR A 7 -18.98 15.37 8.47
CA TYR A 7 -19.91 15.50 9.60
C TYR A 7 -21.38 15.51 9.19
N VAL A 8 -21.71 15.86 7.93
CA VAL A 8 -23.10 15.91 7.45
C VAL A 8 -23.73 14.51 7.36
N PHE A 9 -22.93 13.45 7.27
CA PHE A 9 -23.43 12.07 7.30
C PHE A 9 -23.64 11.50 8.71
N PHE A 10 -23.12 12.14 9.77
CA PHE A 10 -23.05 11.55 11.12
C PHE A 10 -24.04 12.13 12.14
N SER A 11 -24.72 13.24 11.83
CA SER A 11 -25.47 14.01 12.83
C SER A 11 -26.93 13.56 13.09
N LEU A 12 -27.37 12.41 12.58
CA LEU A 12 -28.77 11.97 12.70
C LEU A 12 -29.03 10.85 13.73
N LEU A 13 -28.02 10.37 14.48
CA LEU A 13 -28.18 9.15 15.31
C LEU A 13 -27.74 9.22 16.79
N CYS A 14 -27.43 10.40 17.34
CA CYS A 14 -27.03 10.49 18.76
C CYS A 14 -28.03 11.35 19.57
N ILE A 15 -29.15 10.76 19.97
CA ILE A 15 -29.96 11.28 21.07
C ILE A 15 -29.38 10.72 22.37
N SER A 16 -28.93 11.64 23.20
CA SER A 16 -28.29 11.42 24.49
C SER A 16 -29.29 10.98 25.56
N THR A 17 -28.92 9.97 26.34
CA THR A 17 -29.48 9.73 27.68
C THR A 17 -28.45 10.19 28.71
N ASN A 18 -28.72 11.31 29.37
CA ASN A 18 -27.95 11.75 30.54
C ASN A 18 -28.31 10.87 31.74
N ALA A 19 -27.38 10.02 32.18
CA ALA A 19 -27.42 9.40 33.50
C ALA A 19 -26.34 10.05 34.38
N LEU A 20 -26.75 10.57 35.53
CA LEU A 20 -25.87 11.09 36.57
C LEU A 20 -25.01 9.95 37.13
N ALA A 21 -23.70 10.00 36.91
CA ALA A 21 -22.75 9.06 37.51
C ALA A 21 -22.15 9.63 38.80
N GLN A 22 -22.22 8.85 39.88
CA GLN A 22 -21.48 9.05 41.12
C GLN A 22 -19.97 9.08 40.83
N SER A 23 -19.28 10.04 41.44
CA SER A 23 -17.82 10.15 41.38
C SER A 23 -17.14 9.08 42.23
N SER A 24 -16.94 7.89 41.68
CA SER A 24 -15.90 6.99 42.16
C SER A 24 -14.55 7.54 41.67
N VAL A 25 -13.59 7.74 42.59
CA VAL A 25 -12.20 8.03 42.21
C VAL A 25 -11.74 6.92 41.25
N PRO A 26 -11.31 7.22 40.02
CA PRO A 26 -10.86 6.18 39.10
C PRO A 26 -9.67 5.45 39.74
N THR A 27 -9.80 4.15 39.94
CA THR A 27 -8.64 3.29 40.20
C THR A 27 -7.71 3.39 38.99
N VAL A 28 -6.49 3.86 39.20
CA VAL A 28 -5.47 3.86 38.15
C VAL A 28 -4.88 2.45 38.12
N ASP A 29 -5.11 1.72 37.04
CA ASP A 29 -4.45 0.44 36.82
C ASP A 29 -2.94 0.69 36.65
N ASN A 30 -2.11 0.11 37.52
CA ASN A 30 -0.67 0.11 37.31
C ASN A 30 -0.32 -0.98 36.29
N LEU A 31 0.06 -0.55 35.08
CA LEU A 31 0.43 -1.41 33.96
C LEU A 31 1.96 -1.47 33.75
N ASP A 32 2.75 -1.12 34.76
CA ASP A 32 4.21 -1.20 34.70
C ASP A 32 4.67 -2.61 34.29
N GLY A 33 5.48 -2.70 33.23
CA GLY A 33 6.01 -3.96 32.71
C GLY A 33 5.09 -4.72 31.74
N HIS A 34 3.86 -4.24 31.50
CA HIS A 34 3.04 -4.79 30.42
C HIS A 34 3.58 -4.35 29.04
N GLU A 35 3.82 -5.30 28.15
CA GLU A 35 4.22 -5.00 26.79
C GLU A 35 3.09 -4.34 26.00
N PHE A 36 3.43 -3.31 25.22
CA PHE A 36 2.49 -2.75 24.26
C PHE A 36 2.35 -3.70 23.07
N VAL A 37 1.17 -4.28 22.91
CA VAL A 37 0.81 -5.08 21.73
C VAL A 37 0.09 -4.18 20.73
N TYR A 38 0.57 -4.13 19.49
CA TYR A 38 -0.08 -3.40 18.42
C TYR A 38 -1.51 -3.96 18.22
N PRO A 39 -2.59 -3.18 18.49
CA PRO A 39 -3.94 -3.70 18.49
C PRO A 39 -4.34 -4.29 17.13
N GLY A 40 -4.92 -5.48 17.14
CA GLY A 40 -5.35 -6.18 15.92
C GLY A 40 -4.22 -6.79 15.08
N ALA A 41 -2.96 -6.67 15.49
CA ALA A 41 -1.87 -7.42 14.86
C ALA A 41 -2.03 -8.92 15.11
N ARG A 42 -1.71 -9.72 14.09
CA ARG A 42 -1.63 -11.19 14.18
C ARG A 42 -0.18 -11.62 13.97
N VAL A 43 0.24 -12.67 14.66
CA VAL A 43 1.58 -13.25 14.51
C VAL A 43 1.44 -14.70 14.05
N HIS A 44 2.20 -15.05 13.02
CA HIS A 44 2.28 -16.41 12.49
C HIS A 44 3.73 -16.84 12.35
N TYR A 45 3.97 -18.14 12.25
CA TYR A 45 5.29 -18.68 12.01
C TYR A 45 5.28 -19.57 10.77
N VAL A 46 6.33 -19.47 9.96
CA VAL A 46 6.56 -20.32 8.79
C VAL A 46 7.96 -20.92 8.92
N ASP A 47 8.02 -22.24 9.04
CA ASP A 47 9.28 -22.99 9.00
C ASP A 47 9.67 -23.23 7.54
N SER A 48 10.74 -22.57 7.08
CA SER A 48 11.27 -22.71 5.73
C SER A 48 12.21 -23.91 5.65
N THR A 49 11.85 -24.87 4.80
CA THR A 49 12.71 -26.01 4.47
C THR A 49 13.80 -25.62 3.47
N ILE A 50 13.56 -24.57 2.68
CA ILE A 50 14.48 -24.06 1.66
C ILE A 50 15.67 -23.32 2.31
N VAL A 51 15.40 -22.49 3.32
CA VAL A 51 16.43 -21.71 4.03
C VAL A 51 16.88 -22.39 5.32
N ASN A 52 16.15 -23.42 5.78
CA ASN A 52 16.30 -24.03 7.11
C ASN A 52 16.23 -22.97 8.21
N GLU A 53 15.15 -22.19 8.18
CA GLU A 53 14.93 -21.02 9.02
C GLU A 53 13.46 -20.91 9.40
N ARG A 54 13.19 -20.45 10.64
CA ARG A 54 11.83 -20.10 11.04
C ARG A 54 11.59 -18.61 10.91
N TYR A 55 10.63 -18.22 10.07
CA TYR A 55 10.20 -16.84 9.92
C TYR A 55 9.00 -16.55 10.81
N GLU A 56 8.99 -15.36 11.41
CA GLU A 56 7.82 -14.76 12.06
C GLU A 56 7.17 -13.78 11.10
N LEU A 57 5.87 -13.93 10.88
CA LEU A 57 5.06 -13.03 10.07
C LEU A 57 4.15 -12.20 10.97
N ARG A 58 4.31 -10.87 10.93
CA ARG A 58 3.46 -9.92 11.63
C ARG A 58 2.46 -9.33 10.65
N VAL A 59 1.18 -9.51 10.92
CA VAL A 59 0.10 -9.19 9.99
C VAL A 59 -0.77 -8.07 10.54
N ALA A 60 -1.01 -7.04 9.73
CA ALA A 60 -2.01 -6.01 9.98
C ALA A 60 -3.05 -6.01 8.85
N LEU A 61 -4.31 -6.25 9.22
CA LEU A 61 -5.43 -6.30 8.29
C LEU A 61 -5.96 -4.89 7.98
N PRO A 62 -6.66 -4.70 6.85
CA PRO A 62 -7.40 -3.47 6.61
C PRO A 62 -8.56 -3.34 7.61
N GLY A 63 -8.93 -2.11 7.96
CA GLY A 63 -9.95 -1.86 9.00
C GLY A 63 -11.35 -2.38 8.64
N ASN A 64 -11.64 -2.51 7.34
CA ASN A 64 -12.89 -3.03 6.80
C ASN A 64 -12.84 -4.54 6.47
N TYR A 65 -11.81 -5.27 6.92
CA TYR A 65 -11.60 -6.67 6.56
C TYR A 65 -12.83 -7.52 6.94
N GLU A 66 -13.30 -7.46 8.19
CA GLU A 66 -14.41 -8.29 8.68
C GLU A 66 -15.79 -7.79 8.20
N GLN A 67 -15.92 -6.50 7.88
CA GLN A 67 -17.17 -5.92 7.37
C GLN A 67 -17.45 -6.28 5.91
N ASN A 68 -16.41 -6.65 5.16
CA ASN A 68 -16.49 -7.01 3.74
C ASN A 68 -16.03 -8.47 3.54
N PRO A 69 -16.85 -9.47 3.91
CA PRO A 69 -16.45 -10.88 3.86
C PRO A 69 -16.18 -11.40 2.45
N ASP A 70 -16.77 -10.78 1.42
CA ASP A 70 -16.63 -11.17 0.01
C ASP A 70 -15.51 -10.41 -0.72
N ALA A 71 -14.78 -9.52 -0.04
CA ALA A 71 -13.71 -8.74 -0.64
C ALA A 71 -12.35 -9.42 -0.46
N ASP A 72 -11.58 -9.47 -1.55
CA ASP A 72 -10.16 -9.83 -1.57
C ASP A 72 -9.27 -8.59 -1.62
N PHE A 73 -8.11 -8.66 -0.96
CA PHE A 73 -7.24 -7.52 -0.74
C PHE A 73 -5.85 -7.73 -1.34
N PRO A 74 -5.19 -6.68 -1.84
CA PRO A 74 -3.77 -6.73 -2.16
C PRO A 74 -2.94 -6.94 -0.89
N VAL A 75 -1.77 -7.55 -1.04
CA VAL A 75 -0.85 -7.86 0.05
C VAL A 75 0.46 -7.12 -0.12
N ILE A 76 0.92 -6.46 0.95
CA ILE A 76 2.23 -5.82 1.03
C ILE A 76 3.10 -6.66 1.95
N TYR A 77 4.14 -7.26 1.37
CA TYR A 77 5.20 -7.96 2.09
C TYR A 77 6.29 -6.96 2.45
N VAL A 78 6.56 -6.82 3.75
CA VAL A 78 7.54 -5.87 4.29
C VAL A 78 8.69 -6.64 4.88
N LEU A 79 9.91 -6.39 4.40
CA LEU A 79 11.12 -6.97 4.95
C LEU A 79 11.52 -6.28 6.25
N ASP A 80 12.38 -6.91 7.05
CA ASP A 80 12.84 -6.37 8.33
C ASP A 80 11.67 -6.04 9.30
N GLY A 81 10.69 -6.95 9.42
CA GLY A 81 9.47 -6.74 10.21
C GLY A 81 9.68 -6.45 11.70
N GLN A 82 10.86 -6.75 12.24
CA GLN A 82 11.29 -6.34 13.58
C GLN A 82 11.39 -4.81 13.74
N TRP A 83 11.72 -4.09 12.66
CA TRP A 83 11.87 -2.64 12.64
C TRP A 83 10.72 -1.95 11.89
N ASP A 84 10.24 -2.55 10.80
CA ASP A 84 9.39 -1.85 9.85
C ASP A 84 7.89 -2.17 9.95
N PHE A 85 7.48 -3.18 10.74
CA PHE A 85 6.06 -3.58 10.83
C PHE A 85 5.15 -2.44 11.28
N THR A 86 5.45 -1.81 12.41
CA THR A 86 4.59 -0.76 12.97
C THR A 86 4.59 0.49 12.10
N VAL A 87 5.73 0.82 11.49
CA VAL A 87 5.86 1.92 10.51
C VAL A 87 4.96 1.68 9.30
N ALA A 88 5.05 0.49 8.70
CA ALA A 88 4.24 0.12 7.54
C ALA A 88 2.74 0.07 7.87
N ALA A 89 2.37 -0.55 9.00
CA ALA A 89 0.98 -0.70 9.43
C ALA A 89 0.32 0.66 9.72
N ASP A 90 1.04 1.59 10.35
CA ASP A 90 0.53 2.93 10.66
C ASP A 90 0.39 3.82 9.41
N ILE A 91 1.38 3.81 8.51
CA ILE A 91 1.30 4.51 7.21
C ILE A 91 0.12 3.99 6.40
N LYS A 92 -0.05 2.66 6.33
CA LYS A 92 -1.19 2.01 5.69
C LYS A 92 -2.52 2.55 6.24
N GLY A 93 -2.67 2.58 7.56
CA GLY A 93 -3.91 3.04 8.21
C GLY A 93 -4.30 4.45 7.79
N LYS A 94 -3.33 5.38 7.81
CA LYS A 94 -3.53 6.77 7.41
C LYS A 94 -3.87 6.93 5.93
N LEU A 95 -3.13 6.25 5.06
CA LEU A 95 -3.35 6.35 3.61
C LEU A 95 -4.68 5.72 3.15
N VAL A 96 -5.11 4.63 3.80
CA VAL A 96 -6.44 4.04 3.54
C VAL A 96 -7.54 4.98 4.02
N TYR A 97 -7.40 5.57 5.20
CA TYR A 97 -8.38 6.52 5.75
C TYR A 97 -8.61 7.72 4.81
N ASP A 98 -7.55 8.26 4.22
CA ASP A 98 -7.62 9.38 3.27
C ASP A 98 -8.00 8.93 1.83
N GLY A 99 -8.29 7.65 1.59
CA GLY A 99 -8.61 7.11 0.26
C GLY A 99 -7.44 7.15 -0.73
N MET A 100 -6.20 7.28 -0.24
CA MET A 100 -5.00 7.45 -1.07
C MET A 100 -4.47 6.14 -1.63
N ILE A 101 -4.79 5.02 -0.98
CA ILE A 101 -4.51 3.64 -1.41
C ILE A 101 -5.76 2.78 -1.11
N PRO A 102 -5.97 1.64 -1.80
CA PRO A 102 -7.03 0.71 -1.41
C PRO A 102 -6.73 0.09 -0.04
N PRO A 103 -7.75 -0.49 0.63
CA PRO A 103 -7.50 -1.34 1.79
C PRO A 103 -6.55 -2.49 1.41
N VAL A 104 -5.50 -2.71 2.19
CA VAL A 104 -4.45 -3.70 1.91
C VAL A 104 -4.13 -4.50 3.17
N ILE A 105 -3.66 -5.73 2.99
CA ILE A 105 -3.06 -6.54 4.06
C ILE A 105 -1.57 -6.22 4.11
N VAL A 106 -1.02 -5.96 5.30
CA VAL A 106 0.43 -5.84 5.52
C VAL A 106 0.93 -7.10 6.19
N VAL A 107 1.95 -7.74 5.61
CA VAL A 107 2.64 -8.91 6.16
C VAL A 107 4.12 -8.58 6.27
N ALA A 108 4.58 -8.26 7.48
CA ALA A 108 5.99 -8.01 7.73
C ALA A 108 6.71 -9.29 8.14
N ILE A 109 7.83 -9.57 7.48
CA ILE A 109 8.61 -10.80 7.62
C ILE A 109 9.82 -10.50 8.49
N THR A 110 10.01 -11.28 9.54
CA THR A 110 11.21 -11.28 10.38
C THR A 110 11.62 -12.71 10.72
N TRP A 111 12.73 -12.87 11.41
CA TRP A 111 13.27 -14.18 11.82
C TRP A 111 12.84 -14.47 13.25
N ALA A 112 12.31 -15.67 13.49
CA ALA A 112 11.83 -16.08 14.80
C ALA A 112 12.97 -16.58 15.69
N GLY A 113 12.80 -16.44 17.01
CA GLY A 113 13.70 -17.00 18.01
C GLY A 113 14.12 -15.98 19.07
N GLU A 114 14.77 -16.46 20.11
CA GLU A 114 15.37 -15.61 21.14
C GLU A 114 16.82 -15.25 20.75
N GLY A 115 17.23 -14.01 21.02
CA GLY A 115 18.59 -13.56 20.76
C GLY A 115 19.00 -13.53 19.28
N VAL A 116 18.03 -13.39 18.36
CA VAL A 116 18.29 -13.36 16.92
C VAL A 116 19.25 -12.24 16.56
N ASN A 117 20.33 -12.58 15.87
CA ASN A 117 21.21 -11.61 15.23
C ASN A 117 20.62 -11.22 13.85
N TYR A 118 19.77 -10.20 13.85
CA TYR A 118 19.08 -9.74 12.64
C TYR A 118 20.05 -9.30 11.53
N ASP A 119 21.22 -8.75 11.87
CA ASP A 119 22.20 -8.34 10.87
C ASP A 119 22.78 -9.53 10.09
N LEU A 120 23.12 -10.64 10.77
CA LEU A 120 23.59 -11.85 10.09
C LEU A 120 22.49 -12.48 9.23
N LYS A 121 21.27 -12.54 9.76
CA LYS A 121 20.12 -13.13 9.05
C LYS A 121 19.77 -12.36 7.78
N ARG A 122 19.72 -11.03 7.87
CA ARG A 122 19.43 -10.17 6.71
C ARG A 122 20.59 -10.13 5.70
N GLN A 123 21.84 -10.20 6.15
CA GLN A 123 22.98 -10.32 5.22
C GLN A 123 22.89 -11.59 4.38
N ARG A 124 22.53 -12.73 5.01
CA ARG A 124 22.28 -14.00 4.31
C ARG A 124 21.12 -13.87 3.32
N ASP A 125 19.96 -13.45 3.78
CA ASP A 125 18.72 -13.56 2.99
C ASP A 125 18.55 -12.45 1.95
N PHE A 126 19.15 -11.27 2.14
CA PHE A 126 18.86 -10.12 1.29
C PHE A 126 19.93 -9.83 0.23
N LEU A 127 21.12 -10.40 0.37
CA LEU A 127 22.22 -10.15 -0.56
C LEU A 127 22.28 -11.25 -1.64
N PRO A 128 22.27 -10.89 -2.93
CA PRO A 128 22.16 -11.85 -4.01
C PRO A 128 23.44 -12.56 -4.36
N VAL A 129 24.58 -12.04 -3.93
CA VAL A 129 25.90 -12.61 -4.16
C VAL A 129 26.67 -12.64 -2.85
N GLN A 130 27.63 -13.57 -2.75
CA GLN A 130 28.60 -13.55 -1.68
C GLN A 130 29.50 -12.33 -1.84
N HIS A 131 29.55 -11.49 -0.82
CA HIS A 131 30.40 -10.30 -0.76
C HIS A 131 31.57 -10.55 0.20
N GLU A 132 32.79 -10.19 -0.20
CA GLU A 132 34.02 -10.49 0.56
C GLU A 132 33.99 -9.91 1.98
N GLN A 133 33.46 -8.70 2.12
CA GLN A 133 33.39 -7.98 3.41
C GLN A 133 32.14 -8.32 4.23
N ILE A 134 31.25 -9.18 3.72
CA ILE A 134 29.98 -9.53 4.39
C ILE A 134 29.88 -11.06 4.43
N PRO A 135 30.53 -11.72 5.39
CA PRO A 135 30.49 -13.17 5.53
C PRO A 135 29.05 -13.69 5.69
N GLY A 136 28.74 -14.79 5.00
CA GLY A 136 27.41 -15.41 5.06
C GLY A 136 26.34 -14.77 4.17
N SER A 137 26.70 -13.81 3.33
CA SER A 137 25.84 -13.24 2.27
C SER A 137 25.62 -14.19 1.08
N GLY A 138 24.76 -13.81 0.13
CA GLY A 138 24.54 -14.56 -1.11
C GLY A 138 23.37 -15.54 -1.08
N GLY A 139 22.57 -15.54 -0.02
CA GLY A 139 21.41 -16.43 0.15
C GLY A 139 20.11 -15.92 -0.46
N ALA A 140 20.09 -14.78 -1.16
CA ALA A 140 18.84 -14.18 -1.65
C ALA A 140 18.05 -15.09 -2.59
N ALA A 141 18.70 -15.93 -3.39
CA ALA A 141 17.99 -16.88 -4.25
C ALA A 141 17.14 -17.87 -3.43
N ASN A 142 17.69 -18.37 -2.31
CA ASN A 142 16.98 -19.28 -1.42
C ASN A 142 15.85 -18.57 -0.67
N PHE A 143 16.09 -17.35 -0.19
CA PHE A 143 15.04 -16.57 0.46
C PHE A 143 13.91 -16.18 -0.51
N LEU A 144 14.23 -15.82 -1.75
CA LEU A 144 13.23 -15.57 -2.79
C LEU A 144 12.40 -16.82 -3.10
N ALA A 145 13.02 -17.99 -3.12
CA ALA A 145 12.31 -19.26 -3.26
C ALA A 145 11.41 -19.56 -2.05
N ALA A 146 11.85 -19.27 -0.82
CA ALA A 146 11.00 -19.38 0.38
C ALA A 146 9.81 -18.41 0.35
N LEU A 147 10.00 -17.19 -0.17
CA LEU A 147 8.88 -16.27 -0.40
C LEU A 147 7.85 -16.87 -1.36
N GLU A 148 8.32 -17.32 -2.53
CA GLU A 148 7.46 -17.86 -3.59
C GLU A 148 6.73 -19.15 -3.18
N GLN A 149 7.41 -20.06 -2.50
CA GLN A 149 6.95 -21.43 -2.32
C GLN A 149 6.36 -21.70 -0.93
N GLU A 150 6.70 -20.90 0.09
CA GLU A 150 6.32 -21.16 1.48
C GLU A 150 5.55 -19.98 2.08
N ILE A 151 6.11 -18.76 2.09
CA ILE A 151 5.53 -17.61 2.81
C ILE A 151 4.31 -17.01 2.10
N ILE A 152 4.37 -16.80 0.78
CA ILE A 152 3.25 -16.26 0.01
C ILE A 152 2.08 -17.25 0.01
N PRO A 153 2.28 -18.55 -0.31
CA PRO A 153 1.19 -19.52 -0.26
C PRO A 153 0.55 -19.65 1.12
N PHE A 154 1.35 -19.64 2.20
CA PHE A 154 0.82 -19.64 3.57
C PHE A 154 -0.08 -18.43 3.82
N THR A 155 0.35 -17.24 3.42
CA THR A 155 -0.39 -16.00 3.62
C THR A 155 -1.71 -16.00 2.84
N GLU A 156 -1.67 -16.37 1.56
CA GLU A 156 -2.84 -16.34 0.67
C GLU A 156 -3.84 -17.46 0.94
N MET A 157 -3.41 -18.54 1.60
CA MET A 157 -4.33 -19.55 2.14
C MET A 157 -5.07 -19.05 3.37
N LEU A 158 -4.43 -18.23 4.20
CA LEU A 158 -4.97 -17.80 5.49
C LEU A 158 -5.84 -16.53 5.39
N TYR A 159 -5.57 -15.69 4.40
CA TYR A 159 -6.23 -14.39 4.25
C TYR A 159 -6.83 -14.22 2.85
N ARG A 160 -7.88 -13.40 2.76
CA ARG A 160 -8.53 -13.02 1.49
C ARG A 160 -7.62 -12.12 0.67
N ALA A 161 -6.72 -12.73 -0.09
CA ALA A 161 -5.73 -12.07 -0.93
C ALA A 161 -6.12 -12.15 -2.41
N ASN A 162 -6.01 -11.04 -3.15
CA ASN A 162 -6.40 -10.96 -4.56
C ASN A 162 -5.26 -11.28 -5.55
N GLY A 163 -4.10 -11.71 -5.06
CA GLY A 163 -2.90 -11.99 -5.85
C GLY A 163 -2.10 -10.76 -6.29
N GLU A 164 -2.55 -9.53 -6.00
CA GLU A 164 -1.72 -8.33 -6.16
C GLU A 164 -0.75 -8.20 -4.98
N ARG A 165 0.55 -8.23 -5.28
CA ARG A 165 1.60 -8.33 -4.26
C ARG A 165 2.60 -7.21 -4.42
N THR A 166 2.89 -6.53 -3.31
CA THR A 166 3.95 -5.52 -3.23
C THR A 166 5.06 -6.00 -2.30
N LEU A 167 6.32 -5.84 -2.68
CA LEU A 167 7.48 -6.07 -1.81
C LEU A 167 8.12 -4.74 -1.39
N MET A 168 8.40 -4.59 -0.09
CA MET A 168 8.97 -3.38 0.48
C MET A 168 10.16 -3.69 1.37
N GLY A 169 11.23 -2.90 1.24
CA GLY A 169 12.39 -3.03 2.10
C GLY A 169 13.32 -1.82 2.06
N SER A 170 14.13 -1.69 3.10
CA SER A 170 15.11 -0.61 3.26
C SER A 170 16.52 -1.15 3.44
N SER A 171 17.53 -0.40 2.99
CA SER A 171 18.94 -0.80 3.04
C SER A 171 19.17 -2.13 2.30
N PHE A 172 19.70 -3.18 2.94
CA PHE A 172 19.76 -4.52 2.32
C PHE A 172 18.39 -5.06 1.90
N GLY A 173 17.31 -4.75 2.64
CA GLY A 173 15.95 -5.05 2.19
C GLY A 173 15.61 -4.36 0.85
N GLY A 174 16.14 -3.17 0.60
CA GLY A 174 15.99 -2.48 -0.70
C GLY A 174 16.79 -3.13 -1.83
N VAL A 175 17.97 -3.70 -1.52
CA VAL A 175 18.75 -4.54 -2.44
C VAL A 175 17.95 -5.78 -2.81
N PHE A 176 17.44 -6.51 -1.81
CA PHE A 176 16.60 -7.69 -2.04
C PHE A 176 15.34 -7.36 -2.81
N THR A 177 14.67 -6.25 -2.49
CA THR A 177 13.44 -5.82 -3.17
C THR A 177 13.68 -5.64 -4.67
N THR A 178 14.79 -4.99 -5.04
CA THR A 178 15.18 -4.80 -6.44
C THR A 178 15.67 -6.10 -7.08
N TYR A 179 16.39 -6.93 -6.32
CA TYR A 179 16.81 -8.26 -6.75
C TYR A 179 15.60 -9.14 -7.11
N ALA A 180 14.60 -9.25 -6.24
CA ALA A 180 13.39 -10.05 -6.44
C ALA A 180 12.64 -9.63 -7.70
N MET A 181 12.55 -8.32 -7.96
CA MET A 181 11.95 -7.77 -9.19
C MET A 181 12.63 -8.30 -10.45
N LEU A 182 13.97 -8.29 -10.47
CA LEU A 182 14.76 -8.66 -11.64
C LEU A 182 14.94 -10.17 -11.78
N ALA A 183 15.10 -10.88 -10.65
CA ALA A 183 15.32 -12.32 -10.60
C ALA A 183 14.06 -13.12 -10.93
N LYS A 184 12.89 -12.66 -10.44
CA LYS A 184 11.61 -13.34 -10.65
C LYS A 184 10.51 -12.34 -11.06
N PRO A 185 10.58 -11.78 -12.27
CA PRO A 185 9.50 -10.94 -12.80
C PRO A 185 8.14 -11.62 -12.68
N GLY A 186 7.13 -10.89 -12.21
CA GLY A 186 5.76 -11.40 -12.05
C GLY A 186 5.44 -12.02 -10.69
N LEU A 187 6.44 -12.26 -9.82
CA LEU A 187 6.16 -12.72 -8.45
C LEU A 187 5.45 -11.63 -7.63
N PHE A 188 5.88 -10.37 -7.81
CA PHE A 188 5.22 -9.17 -7.29
C PHE A 188 4.96 -8.19 -8.44
N ASN A 189 3.96 -7.32 -8.29
CA ASN A 189 3.63 -6.28 -9.27
C ASN A 189 4.02 -4.86 -8.77
N GLY A 190 4.31 -4.72 -7.48
CA GLY A 190 4.77 -3.49 -6.85
C GLY A 190 6.06 -3.68 -6.04
N TYR A 191 6.95 -2.70 -6.09
CA TYR A 191 8.22 -2.72 -5.36
C TYR A 191 8.51 -1.34 -4.76
N VAL A 192 8.90 -1.31 -3.49
CA VAL A 192 9.35 -0.08 -2.79
C VAL A 192 10.72 -0.36 -2.16
N ALA A 193 11.77 0.10 -2.83
CA ALA A 193 13.15 -0.08 -2.39
C ALA A 193 13.71 1.24 -1.84
N MET A 194 14.05 1.23 -0.56
CA MET A 194 14.58 2.39 0.15
C MET A 194 16.07 2.24 0.43
N ALA A 195 16.84 3.31 0.22
CA ALA A 195 18.21 3.47 0.70
C ALA A 195 19.16 2.30 0.38
N ALA A 196 18.94 1.61 -0.75
CA ALA A 196 19.65 0.37 -1.08
C ALA A 196 21.14 0.62 -1.43
N PRO A 197 22.08 -0.06 -0.76
CA PRO A 197 23.49 -0.04 -1.15
C PRO A 197 23.74 -1.02 -2.31
N TYR A 198 23.47 -0.62 -3.54
CA TYR A 198 23.60 -1.49 -4.73
C TYR A 198 25.03 -1.98 -5.03
N ASP A 199 26.07 -1.31 -4.54
CA ASP A 199 27.47 -1.69 -4.82
C ASP A 199 27.83 -3.08 -4.29
N VAL A 200 27.11 -3.57 -3.26
CA VAL A 200 27.32 -4.92 -2.71
C VAL A 200 27.00 -6.05 -3.70
N ALA A 201 26.35 -5.73 -4.82
CA ALA A 201 25.94 -6.67 -5.86
C ALA A 201 25.88 -6.03 -7.25
N SER A 202 26.76 -5.07 -7.53
CA SER A 202 26.74 -4.25 -8.76
C SER A 202 26.77 -5.10 -10.04
N ASP A 203 27.68 -6.08 -10.12
CA ASP A 203 27.84 -6.96 -11.29
C ASP A 203 26.57 -7.79 -11.57
N TYR A 204 25.92 -8.29 -10.51
CA TYR A 204 24.65 -9.00 -10.65
C TYR A 204 23.59 -8.10 -11.28
N PHE A 205 23.40 -6.89 -10.75
CA PHE A 205 22.37 -5.98 -11.25
C PHE A 205 22.64 -5.56 -12.70
N GLN A 206 23.88 -5.23 -13.03
CA GLN A 206 24.25 -4.85 -14.40
C GLN A 206 23.97 -5.99 -15.38
N THR A 207 24.39 -7.21 -15.04
CA THR A 207 24.17 -8.40 -15.87
C THR A 207 22.68 -8.65 -16.06
N ARG A 208 21.90 -8.69 -14.96
CA ARG A 208 20.48 -9.02 -15.04
C ARG A 208 19.64 -7.96 -15.73
N ILE A 209 19.98 -6.68 -15.55
CA ILE A 209 19.34 -5.57 -16.29
C ILE A 209 19.62 -5.70 -17.79
N ALA A 210 20.85 -6.05 -18.18
CA ALA A 210 21.21 -6.25 -19.58
C ALA A 210 20.47 -7.44 -20.21
N GLU A 211 20.32 -8.56 -19.48
CA GLU A 211 19.55 -9.72 -19.93
C GLU A 211 18.06 -9.40 -20.15
N LEU A 212 17.47 -8.58 -19.28
CA LEU A 212 16.07 -8.19 -19.38
C LEU A 212 15.83 -7.09 -20.43
N ALA A 213 16.89 -6.44 -20.93
CA ALA A 213 16.76 -5.38 -21.92
C ALA A 213 16.04 -5.88 -23.19
N GLY A 214 14.97 -5.19 -23.57
CA GLY A 214 14.16 -5.53 -24.74
C GLY A 214 13.08 -6.61 -24.51
N THR A 215 13.12 -7.34 -23.40
CA THR A 215 12.07 -8.30 -22.97
C THR A 215 10.80 -7.57 -22.50
N ARG A 216 9.71 -8.31 -22.24
CA ARG A 216 8.46 -7.80 -21.65
C ARG A 216 8.13 -8.47 -20.30
N GLU A 217 9.13 -9.02 -19.62
CA GLU A 217 8.92 -9.80 -18.39
C GLU A 217 8.40 -8.95 -17.22
N LEU A 218 8.78 -7.66 -17.13
CA LEU A 218 8.35 -6.72 -16.08
C LEU A 218 6.98 -6.07 -16.38
N ASN A 219 6.05 -6.82 -16.97
CA ASN A 219 4.78 -6.33 -17.51
C ASN A 219 3.96 -5.53 -16.47
N ASN A 220 3.87 -4.21 -16.65
CA ASN A 220 3.17 -3.25 -15.78
C ASN A 220 3.68 -3.25 -14.32
N THR A 221 4.95 -3.60 -14.09
CA THR A 221 5.59 -3.56 -12.78
C THR A 221 5.87 -2.13 -12.35
N ARG A 222 5.53 -1.78 -11.11
CA ARG A 222 5.85 -0.47 -10.52
C ARG A 222 6.98 -0.57 -9.51
N LEU A 223 8.01 0.26 -9.68
CA LEU A 223 9.14 0.36 -8.75
C LEU A 223 9.28 1.78 -8.22
N TYR A 224 9.22 1.94 -6.91
CA TYR A 224 9.64 3.17 -6.22
C TYR A 224 11.04 2.99 -5.62
N LEU A 225 11.95 3.89 -5.98
CA LEU A 225 13.30 3.99 -5.45
C LEU A 225 13.42 5.27 -4.63
N GLY A 226 13.59 5.15 -3.32
CA GLY A 226 13.71 6.29 -2.42
C GLY A 226 15.05 6.33 -1.69
N VAL A 227 15.56 7.52 -1.41
CA VAL A 227 16.78 7.70 -0.59
C VAL A 227 16.78 9.07 0.07
N GLY A 228 17.34 9.18 1.28
CA GLY A 228 17.53 10.48 1.94
C GLY A 228 18.59 11.34 1.25
N SER A 229 18.45 12.67 1.30
CA SER A 229 19.45 13.58 0.71
C SER A 229 20.80 13.53 1.42
N TYR A 230 20.82 13.14 2.70
CA TYR A 230 22.03 12.98 3.52
C TYR A 230 22.50 11.52 3.63
N ASP A 231 21.83 10.60 2.96
CA ASP A 231 22.18 9.18 2.97
C ASP A 231 23.46 8.94 2.14
N LEU A 232 24.36 8.11 2.67
CA LEU A 232 25.59 7.70 1.99
C LEU A 232 25.30 6.88 0.72
N ASN A 233 24.16 6.18 0.68
CA ASN A 233 23.74 5.36 -0.46
C ASN A 233 23.08 6.17 -1.58
N ARG A 234 22.97 7.51 -1.45
CA ARG A 234 22.27 8.37 -2.42
C ARG A 234 22.78 8.18 -3.84
N THR A 235 24.09 8.17 -4.04
CA THR A 235 24.70 8.03 -5.38
C THR A 235 24.28 6.71 -6.01
N GLN A 236 24.42 5.61 -5.28
CA GLN A 236 24.06 4.26 -5.76
C GLN A 236 22.58 4.16 -6.15
N VAL A 237 21.65 4.71 -5.34
CA VAL A 237 20.21 4.71 -5.66
C VAL A 237 19.92 5.56 -6.91
N VAL A 238 20.61 6.69 -7.07
CA VAL A 238 20.46 7.56 -8.24
C VAL A 238 20.96 6.85 -9.50
N GLU A 239 22.10 6.18 -9.42
CA GLU A 239 22.71 5.45 -10.54
C GLU A 239 21.89 4.23 -10.94
N MET A 240 21.41 3.43 -9.98
CA MET A 240 20.52 2.30 -10.26
C MET A 240 19.26 2.75 -11.03
N ALA A 241 18.63 3.85 -10.60
CA ALA A 241 17.49 4.41 -11.31
C ALA A 241 17.83 4.87 -12.74
N MET A 242 19.05 5.37 -12.97
CA MET A 242 19.52 5.72 -14.32
C MET A 242 19.74 4.48 -15.18
N GLN A 243 20.38 3.44 -14.63
CA GLN A 243 20.62 2.17 -15.31
C GLN A 243 19.29 1.52 -15.76
N LEU A 244 18.33 1.40 -14.85
CA LEU A 244 17.00 0.86 -15.16
C LEU A 244 16.28 1.67 -16.25
N ARG A 245 16.40 3.01 -16.20
CA ARG A 245 15.82 3.90 -17.21
C ARG A 245 16.46 3.70 -18.58
N TRP A 246 17.79 3.63 -18.66
CA TRP A 246 18.52 3.49 -19.92
C TRP A 246 18.42 2.10 -20.53
N ALA A 247 18.15 1.07 -19.72
CA ALA A 247 17.87 -0.26 -20.21
C ALA A 247 16.51 -0.38 -20.95
N HIS A 248 15.63 0.62 -20.84
CA HIS A 248 14.30 0.65 -21.48
C HIS A 248 13.50 -0.64 -21.26
N LEU A 249 13.54 -1.17 -20.02
CA LEU A 249 12.86 -2.40 -19.66
C LEU A 249 11.34 -2.24 -19.88
N LYS A 250 10.78 -2.97 -20.85
CA LYS A 250 9.37 -2.78 -21.25
C LYS A 250 8.45 -3.23 -20.12
N GLY A 251 7.46 -2.40 -19.81
CA GLY A 251 6.50 -2.64 -18.73
C GLY A 251 6.95 -2.15 -17.36
N LEU A 252 8.24 -1.82 -17.17
CA LEU A 252 8.70 -1.24 -15.91
C LEU A 252 8.35 0.25 -15.81
N HIS A 253 7.61 0.58 -14.76
CA HIS A 253 7.31 1.95 -14.35
C HIS A 253 8.11 2.28 -13.10
N ALA A 254 9.28 2.87 -13.27
CA ALA A 254 10.16 3.25 -12.17
C ALA A 254 10.02 4.73 -11.82
N LYS A 255 9.95 5.04 -10.51
CA LYS A 255 10.04 6.39 -9.95
C LYS A 255 11.17 6.43 -8.93
N LYS A 256 12.12 7.34 -9.14
CA LYS A 256 13.16 7.68 -8.16
C LYS A 256 12.78 8.96 -7.41
N GLN A 257 13.01 9.01 -6.10
CA GLN A 257 12.86 10.21 -5.29
C GLN A 257 14.00 10.35 -4.28
N VAL A 258 14.68 11.51 -4.29
CA VAL A 258 15.61 11.92 -3.23
C VAL A 258 14.82 12.76 -2.24
N LEU A 259 14.78 12.32 -0.98
CA LEU A 259 13.96 12.91 0.08
C LEU A 259 14.78 13.99 0.82
N PRO A 260 14.42 15.28 0.70
CA PRO A 260 15.20 16.36 1.29
C PRO A 260 15.25 16.29 2.82
N GLY A 261 16.42 16.55 3.41
CA GLY A 261 16.61 16.66 4.85
C GLY A 261 16.66 15.34 5.62
N LEU A 262 16.56 14.18 4.93
CA LEU A 262 16.54 12.87 5.56
C LEU A 262 17.88 12.14 5.41
N GLY A 263 18.27 11.40 6.44
CA GLY A 263 19.37 10.42 6.43
C GLY A 263 18.88 9.00 6.12
N HIS A 264 19.67 7.99 6.49
CA HIS A 264 19.44 6.59 6.11
C HIS A 264 18.11 6.00 6.64
N ALA A 265 18.01 5.78 7.95
CA ALA A 265 16.81 5.18 8.54
C ALA A 265 15.59 6.12 8.49
N GLY A 266 15.79 7.42 8.73
CA GLY A 266 14.72 8.42 8.73
C GLY A 266 14.05 8.64 7.36
N ALA A 267 14.70 8.24 6.26
CA ALA A 267 14.09 8.27 4.94
C ALA A 267 13.02 7.18 4.74
N THR A 268 13.10 6.06 5.49
CA THR A 268 12.23 4.90 5.28
C THR A 268 10.74 5.22 5.47
N PRO A 269 10.26 5.85 6.57
CA PRO A 269 8.83 6.13 6.73
C PRO A 269 8.26 7.07 5.66
N VAL A 270 9.00 8.12 5.29
CA VAL A 270 8.59 9.07 4.24
C VAL A 270 8.61 8.40 2.87
N GLY A 271 9.62 7.59 2.62
CA GLY A 271 9.76 6.80 1.42
C GLY A 271 8.66 5.76 1.25
N TYR A 272 8.32 5.02 2.31
CA TYR A 272 7.18 4.10 2.32
C TYR A 272 5.89 4.87 2.02
N THR A 273 5.62 5.99 2.70
CA THR A 273 4.42 6.81 2.41
C THR A 273 4.27 7.12 0.92
N HIS A 274 5.33 7.58 0.25
CA HIS A 274 5.31 7.85 -1.19
C HIS A 274 5.30 6.58 -2.06
N GLY A 275 5.96 5.52 -1.61
CA GLY A 275 6.03 4.22 -2.27
C GLY A 275 4.66 3.55 -2.36
N TYR A 276 3.92 3.50 -1.25
CA TYR A 276 2.54 3.04 -1.18
C TYR A 276 1.67 3.78 -2.21
N GLN A 277 1.66 5.11 -2.16
CA GLN A 277 0.87 5.93 -3.09
C GLN A 277 1.28 5.73 -4.55
N TYR A 278 2.56 5.49 -4.83
CA TYR A 278 3.04 5.26 -6.18
C TYR A 278 2.62 3.89 -6.72
N VAL A 279 2.84 2.83 -5.94
CA VAL A 279 2.52 1.46 -6.31
C VAL A 279 1.00 1.30 -6.48
N PHE A 280 0.20 1.82 -5.55
CA PHE A 280 -1.26 1.74 -5.61
C PHE A 280 -1.92 2.93 -6.33
N LYS A 281 -1.15 3.72 -7.09
CA LYS A 281 -1.70 4.87 -7.82
C LYS A 281 -2.87 4.46 -8.70
N ARG A 282 -4.05 4.99 -8.41
CA ARG A 282 -5.27 4.80 -9.20
C ARG A 282 -5.13 5.47 -10.58
N PRO A 283 -5.71 4.88 -11.65
CA PRO A 283 -5.86 5.56 -12.92
C PRO A 283 -6.56 6.91 -12.75
N LYS A 284 -6.12 7.91 -13.51
CA LYS A 284 -6.74 9.23 -13.58
C LYS A 284 -7.02 9.56 -15.04
N LEU A 285 -8.04 8.91 -15.59
CA LEU A 285 -8.38 8.96 -17.01
C LEU A 285 -8.90 10.35 -17.39
N LYS A 286 -8.52 10.80 -18.58
CA LYS A 286 -9.01 12.04 -19.19
C LYS A 286 -10.18 11.72 -20.11
N LEU A 287 -11.34 11.40 -19.52
CA LEU A 287 -12.53 11.06 -20.30
C LEU A 287 -13.03 12.27 -21.11
N PRO A 288 -13.53 12.06 -22.34
CA PRO A 288 -14.18 13.11 -23.13
C PRO A 288 -15.39 13.70 -22.40
N MET A 289 -15.68 14.98 -22.62
CA MET A 289 -16.82 15.67 -21.99
C MET A 289 -18.15 14.94 -22.25
N ALA A 290 -18.37 14.46 -23.48
CA ALA A 290 -19.58 13.72 -23.84
C ALA A 290 -19.79 12.41 -23.06
N VAL A 291 -18.73 11.81 -22.51
CA VAL A 291 -18.85 10.65 -21.60
C VAL A 291 -19.26 11.12 -20.21
N LEU A 292 -18.65 12.20 -19.71
CA LEU A 292 -18.96 12.77 -18.39
C LEU A 292 -20.39 13.31 -18.31
N GLU A 293 -20.88 13.95 -19.37
CA GLU A 293 -22.24 14.50 -19.48
C GLU A 293 -23.34 13.45 -19.28
N GLN A 294 -23.06 12.16 -19.54
CA GLN A 294 -24.01 11.08 -19.30
C GLN A 294 -24.37 10.94 -17.82
N TYR A 295 -23.45 11.34 -16.92
CA TYR A 295 -23.59 11.22 -15.47
C TYR A 295 -24.07 12.51 -14.79
N VAL A 296 -24.15 13.63 -15.52
CA VAL A 296 -24.56 14.93 -14.98
C VAL A 296 -26.04 14.95 -14.60
N GLY A 297 -26.38 15.42 -13.42
CA GLY A 297 -27.78 15.53 -12.99
C GLY A 297 -27.95 15.56 -11.48
N SER A 298 -29.19 15.62 -11.04
CA SER A 298 -29.57 15.54 -9.63
C SER A 298 -29.89 14.09 -9.27
N TYR A 299 -29.34 13.62 -8.16
CA TYR A 299 -29.50 12.26 -7.66
C TYR A 299 -30.07 12.28 -6.25
N GLN A 300 -30.92 11.31 -5.92
CA GLN A 300 -31.59 11.22 -4.63
C GLN A 300 -31.52 9.80 -4.05
N ILE A 301 -31.28 9.70 -2.74
CA ILE A 301 -31.31 8.42 -2.00
C ILE A 301 -32.73 8.06 -1.55
N ALA A 302 -33.47 9.03 -1.02
CA ALA A 302 -34.90 8.93 -0.72
C ALA A 302 -35.53 10.34 -0.67
N PRO A 303 -36.86 10.46 -0.90
CA PRO A 303 -37.58 11.74 -0.99
C PRO A 303 -37.34 12.73 0.15
N GLU A 304 -37.12 12.22 1.36
CA GLU A 304 -36.91 13.00 2.59
C GLU A 304 -35.49 13.58 2.74
N TYR A 305 -34.53 13.16 1.91
CA TYR A 305 -33.16 13.67 1.95
C TYR A 305 -32.87 14.66 0.80
N PRO A 306 -32.01 15.66 1.03
CA PRO A 306 -31.58 16.58 -0.02
C PRO A 306 -30.94 15.86 -1.20
N ASN A 307 -31.19 16.38 -2.41
CA ASN A 307 -30.54 15.91 -3.62
C ASN A 307 -29.04 16.22 -3.60
N ILE A 308 -28.30 15.44 -4.38
CA ILE A 308 -26.90 15.67 -4.69
C ILE A 308 -26.79 15.97 -6.17
N ASP A 309 -26.11 17.06 -6.51
CA ASP A 309 -25.91 17.47 -7.90
C ASP A 309 -24.51 17.07 -8.39
N ILE A 310 -24.49 16.35 -9.51
CA ILE A 310 -23.28 16.02 -10.27
C ILE A 310 -23.21 16.94 -11.49
N SER A 311 -22.11 17.67 -11.63
CA SER A 311 -21.76 18.42 -12.83
C SER A 311 -20.47 17.92 -13.46
N ALA A 312 -20.26 18.22 -14.74
CA ALA A 312 -19.05 17.87 -15.45
C ALA A 312 -18.10 19.07 -15.52
N GLY A 313 -16.83 18.82 -15.21
CA GLY A 313 -15.73 19.75 -15.41
C GLY A 313 -14.68 19.19 -16.37
N LEU A 314 -13.58 19.91 -16.56
CA LEU A 314 -12.50 19.45 -17.41
C LEU A 314 -11.87 18.15 -16.86
N PHE A 315 -12.17 17.02 -17.51
CA PHE A 315 -11.70 15.66 -17.17
C PHE A 315 -12.11 15.16 -15.78
N LYS A 316 -13.20 15.67 -15.21
CA LYS A 316 -13.65 15.33 -13.86
C LYS A 316 -15.15 15.50 -13.71
N LEU A 317 -15.74 14.77 -12.77
CA LEU A 317 -17.07 15.08 -12.23
C LEU A 317 -16.91 15.95 -10.99
N GLN A 318 -17.93 16.74 -10.69
CA GLN A 318 -17.99 17.58 -9.51
C GLN A 318 -19.29 17.32 -8.79
N LEU A 319 -19.19 16.92 -7.53
CA LEU A 319 -20.32 16.79 -6.63
C LEU A 319 -20.45 18.09 -5.86
N THR A 320 -21.61 18.74 -5.91
CA THR A 320 -21.87 19.96 -5.16
C THR A 320 -22.94 19.71 -4.09
N GLN A 321 -22.65 20.10 -2.86
CA GLN A 321 -23.60 20.02 -1.74
C GLN A 321 -23.37 21.21 -0.80
N GLN A 322 -24.44 21.95 -0.48
CA GLN A 322 -24.42 23.07 0.48
C GLN A 322 -23.33 24.13 0.22
N GLY A 323 -23.01 24.40 -1.06
CA GLY A 323 -21.98 25.38 -1.44
C GLY A 323 -20.54 24.86 -1.41
N GLU A 324 -20.33 23.59 -1.06
CA GLU A 324 -19.04 22.91 -1.20
C GLU A 324 -19.02 22.01 -2.43
N THR A 325 -17.85 21.91 -3.06
CA THR A 325 -17.65 21.09 -4.27
C THR A 325 -16.50 20.10 -4.06
N ILE A 326 -16.76 18.84 -4.38
CA ILE A 326 -15.76 17.76 -4.39
C ILE A 326 -15.49 17.35 -5.83
N ASP A 327 -14.21 17.32 -6.19
CA ASP A 327 -13.75 16.84 -7.49
C ASP A 327 -13.60 15.31 -7.48
N PHE A 328 -14.19 14.67 -8.48
CA PHE A 328 -14.13 13.24 -8.73
C PHE A 328 -13.40 12.94 -10.05
N TYR A 329 -12.37 12.12 -9.97
CA TYR A 329 -11.54 11.74 -11.12
C TYR A 329 -11.87 10.33 -11.60
N ALA A 330 -11.87 10.13 -12.91
CA ALA A 330 -12.22 8.85 -13.52
C ALA A 330 -11.11 7.82 -13.30
N GLN A 331 -11.47 6.68 -12.70
CA GLN A 331 -10.68 5.45 -12.68
C GLN A 331 -11.01 4.55 -13.88
N SER A 332 -12.28 4.50 -14.26
CA SER A 332 -12.80 3.84 -15.46
C SER A 332 -13.85 4.75 -16.12
N GLU A 333 -14.55 4.28 -17.14
CA GLU A 333 -15.64 5.07 -17.75
C GLU A 333 -16.83 5.29 -16.80
N THR A 334 -17.04 4.40 -15.83
CA THR A 334 -18.19 4.42 -14.91
C THR A 334 -17.81 4.60 -13.44
N GLU A 335 -16.52 4.51 -13.10
CA GLU A 335 -16.05 4.59 -11.70
C GLU A 335 -15.14 5.80 -11.50
N PHE A 336 -15.43 6.56 -10.44
CA PHE A 336 -14.75 7.81 -10.10
C PHE A 336 -14.38 7.86 -8.62
N TYR A 337 -13.38 8.67 -8.29
CA TYR A 337 -12.90 8.80 -6.91
C TYR A 337 -12.42 10.21 -6.59
N ALA A 338 -12.52 10.57 -5.30
CA ALA A 338 -11.97 11.81 -4.79
C ALA A 338 -10.55 11.61 -4.24
N LEU A 339 -9.76 12.69 -4.15
CA LEU A 339 -8.43 12.66 -3.53
C LEU A 339 -8.51 13.24 -2.10
N GLY A 340 -7.92 12.54 -1.14
CA GLY A 340 -7.83 12.98 0.26
C GLY A 340 -9.07 12.71 1.11
N ILE A 341 -10.01 11.90 0.59
CA ILE A 341 -11.15 11.32 1.29
C ILE A 341 -11.47 9.95 0.67
N ASP A 342 -11.82 8.95 1.47
CA ASP A 342 -12.23 7.62 0.98
C ASP A 342 -13.69 7.62 0.49
N ILE A 343 -13.92 8.22 -0.69
CA ILE A 343 -15.21 8.22 -1.37
C ILE A 343 -15.04 7.83 -2.84
N GLN A 344 -15.90 6.92 -3.29
CA GLN A 344 -15.96 6.44 -4.67
C GLN A 344 -17.38 6.56 -5.22
N LEU A 345 -17.49 6.88 -6.50
CA LEU A 345 -18.74 6.88 -7.25
C LEU A 345 -18.67 5.77 -8.30
N LYS A 346 -19.74 5.00 -8.41
CA LYS A 346 -19.94 4.05 -9.50
C LYS A 346 -21.29 4.28 -10.13
N PHE A 347 -21.32 4.53 -11.43
CA PHE A 347 -22.55 4.72 -12.18
C PHE A 347 -22.97 3.39 -12.83
N VAL A 348 -24.22 2.99 -12.61
CA VAL A 348 -24.82 1.79 -13.19
C VAL A 348 -26.17 2.14 -13.80
N ALA A 349 -26.51 1.50 -14.91
CA ALA A 349 -27.86 1.61 -15.47
C ALA A 349 -28.84 0.89 -14.53
N GLY A 350 -29.88 1.60 -14.08
CA GLY A 350 -30.96 1.02 -13.25
C GLY A 350 -31.92 0.17 -14.09
N GLU A 351 -32.70 -0.68 -13.41
CA GLU A 351 -33.65 -1.62 -14.04
C GLU A 351 -34.75 -0.93 -14.86
N ASN A 352 -35.07 0.31 -14.52
CA ASN A 352 -36.05 1.17 -15.21
C ASN A 352 -35.41 2.06 -16.29
N GLY A 353 -34.11 1.88 -16.58
CA GLY A 353 -33.33 2.72 -17.49
C GLY A 353 -32.82 4.02 -16.88
N ALA A 354 -33.20 4.36 -15.64
CA ALA A 354 -32.67 5.52 -14.94
C ALA A 354 -31.26 5.23 -14.39
N MET A 355 -30.34 6.19 -14.53
CA MET A 355 -28.97 6.05 -14.02
C MET A 355 -28.99 6.00 -12.48
N THR A 356 -28.31 5.01 -11.90
CA THR A 356 -28.08 4.93 -10.46
C THR A 356 -26.60 5.22 -10.17
N MET A 357 -26.36 6.16 -9.27
CA MET A 357 -25.04 6.45 -8.72
C MET A 357 -24.90 5.72 -7.39
N LEU A 358 -23.96 4.80 -7.31
CA LEU A 358 -23.55 4.15 -6.07
C LEU A 358 -22.42 4.97 -5.44
N ILE A 359 -22.65 5.51 -4.25
CA ILE A 359 -21.60 6.16 -3.45
C ILE A 359 -21.06 5.13 -2.46
N THR A 360 -19.78 4.80 -2.57
CA THR A 360 -19.07 3.97 -1.58
C THR A 360 -18.21 4.84 -0.68
N GLN A 361 -18.38 4.73 0.64
CA GLN A 361 -17.59 5.43 1.64
C GLN A 361 -17.24 4.50 2.81
N SER A 362 -15.96 4.40 3.15
CA SER A 362 -15.47 3.58 4.27
C SER A 362 -16.00 2.13 4.24
N GLY A 363 -16.16 1.57 3.04
CA GLY A 363 -16.69 0.22 2.82
C GLY A 363 -18.22 0.10 2.71
N ASN A 364 -18.99 1.14 3.04
CA ASN A 364 -20.46 1.12 2.90
C ASN A 364 -20.89 1.70 1.56
N THR A 365 -21.91 1.12 0.93
CA THR A 365 -22.43 1.57 -0.37
C THR A 365 -23.86 2.06 -0.27
N PHE A 366 -24.14 3.23 -0.84
CA PHE A 366 -25.44 3.90 -0.82
C PHE A 366 -25.90 4.20 -2.26
N PRO A 367 -27.10 3.73 -2.68
CA PRO A 367 -27.62 3.99 -4.01
C PRO A 367 -28.36 5.34 -4.08
N PHE A 368 -28.05 6.16 -5.08
CA PHE A 368 -28.78 7.37 -5.41
C PHE A 368 -29.32 7.27 -6.84
N VAL A 369 -30.63 7.43 -7.00
CA VAL A 369 -31.30 7.35 -8.30
C VAL A 369 -31.37 8.74 -8.92
N ARG A 370 -31.09 8.84 -10.22
CA ARG A 370 -31.22 10.09 -10.97
C ARG A 370 -32.69 10.49 -11.10
N LEU A 371 -32.97 11.77 -10.86
CA LEU A 371 -34.31 12.38 -10.98
C LEU A 371 -34.72 12.64 -12.43
#